data_AF-A0A8I0KNC9-F1
#
_entry.id   AF-A0A8I0KNC9-F1
#
_cell.length_a   1.000
_cell.length_b   1.000
_cell.length_c   1.000
_cell.angle_alpha   90.00
_cell.angle_beta   90.00
_cell.angle_gamma   90.00
#
_symmetry.space_group_name_H-M   'P 1'
#
loop_
_entity.id
_entity.type
_entity.pdbx_description
1 polymer ?
#
loop_
_entity_poly.entity_id
_entity_poly.type
_entity_poly.pdbx_seq_one_letter_code
_entity_poly.pdbx_strand_id
1 'polypeptide(L)'
;MKLSVNNVEVDVEWEDNAATRGLHEAVQTAPISVTAHRYDGVEQVGALPRSFPRTDTNMHTRAGDIVLYGGDHLVTFFNSHSWSYTKLGRITGRTHSDLVDLLDVPHATITLTASNSGN
;
A
#
# COMPACT_ATOMS: atom_id res chain seq x y z
N MET A 1 6.12 0.02 10.77
CA MET A 1 4.73 0.12 10.27
C MET A 1 4.29 -1.25 9.77
N LYS A 2 3.02 -1.61 9.99
CA LYS A 2 2.38 -2.84 9.51
C LYS A 2 1.28 -2.51 8.50
N LEU A 3 0.91 -3.49 7.67
CA LEU A 3 -0.22 -3.41 6.74
C LEU A 3 -1.14 -4.62 6.92
N SER A 4 -2.44 -4.37 6.91
CA SER A 4 -3.45 -5.42 6.78
C SER A 4 -4.42 -5.11 5.64
N VAL A 5 -4.85 -6.15 4.93
CA VAL A 5 -5.91 -6.08 3.91
C VAL A 5 -7.09 -6.89 4.41
N ASN A 6 -8.26 -6.28 4.56
CA ASN A 6 -9.47 -6.94 5.08
C ASN A 6 -9.20 -7.68 6.41
N ASN A 7 -8.48 -7.03 7.33
CA ASN A 7 -8.03 -7.56 8.62
C ASN A 7 -7.02 -8.72 8.57
N VAL A 8 -6.50 -9.05 7.39
CA VAL A 8 -5.39 -10.01 7.23
C VAL A 8 -4.08 -9.23 7.21
N GLU A 9 -3.28 -9.36 8.28
CA GLU A 9 -1.92 -8.81 8.32
C GLU A 9 -1.06 -9.49 7.24
N VAL A 10 -0.23 -8.71 6.56
CA VAL A 10 0.71 -9.20 5.54
C VAL A 10 2.11 -8.66 5.81
N ASP A 11 3.12 -9.44 5.45
CA ASP A 11 4.50 -9.00 5.52
C ASP A 11 4.77 -7.99 4.40
N VAL A 12 5.46 -6.90 4.75
CA VAL A 12 5.82 -5.83 3.81
C VAL A 12 7.27 -5.46 3.98
N GLU A 13 8.01 -5.47 2.86
CA GLU A 13 9.29 -4.79 2.74
C GLU A 13 9.03 -3.34 2.37
N TRP A 14 9.23 -2.43 3.33
CA TRP A 14 9.03 -0.98 3.13
C TRP A 14 10.31 -0.32 2.58
N GLU A 15 10.13 0.66 1.69
CA GLU A 15 11.21 1.51 1.20
C GLU A 15 11.64 2.53 2.27
N ASP A 16 12.93 2.86 2.33
CA ASP A 16 13.43 4.00 3.12
C ASP A 16 13.39 5.29 2.30
N ASN A 17 12.24 5.97 2.34
CA ASN A 17 12.07 7.26 1.68
C ASN A 17 11.14 8.19 2.48
N ALA A 18 11.03 9.44 2.03
CA ALA A 18 10.24 10.47 2.72
C ALA A 18 8.74 10.14 2.80
N ALA A 19 8.19 9.43 1.81
CA ALA A 19 6.78 9.04 1.79
C ALA A 19 6.50 7.99 2.86
N THR A 20 7.29 6.92 2.91
CA THR A 20 7.19 5.87 3.93
C THR A 20 7.43 6.42 5.32
N ARG A 21 8.41 7.31 5.52
CA ARG A 21 8.64 7.98 6.82
C ARG A 21 7.45 8.83 7.24
N GLY A 22 6.88 9.61 6.32
CA GLY A 22 5.68 10.40 6.59
C GLY A 22 4.45 9.54 6.98
N LEU A 23 4.26 8.40 6.30
CA LEU A 23 3.23 7.42 6.67
C LEU A 23 3.52 6.81 8.05
N HIS A 24 4.78 6.43 8.29
CA HIS A 24 5.21 5.86 9.56
C HIS A 24 4.93 6.78 10.75
N GLU A 25 5.23 8.07 10.61
CA GLU A 25 4.92 9.10 11.62
C GLU A 25 3.41 9.27 11.83
N ALA A 26 2.64 9.28 10.75
CA ALA A 26 1.18 9.41 10.84
C ALA A 26 0.55 8.24 11.62
N VAL A 27 0.99 7.01 11.35
CA VAL A 27 0.46 5.83 12.05
C VAL A 27 0.87 5.72 13.52
N GLN A 28 1.88 6.47 13.98
CA GLN A 28 2.18 6.59 15.41
C GLN A 28 1.09 7.37 16.15
N THR A 29 0.40 8.29 15.47
CA THR A 29 -0.69 9.07 16.07
C THR A 29 -1.99 8.29 16.07
N ALA A 30 -2.34 7.68 14.94
CA ALA A 30 -3.54 6.87 14.78
C ALA A 30 -3.41 5.94 13.56
N PRO A 31 -4.04 4.75 13.56
CA PRO A 31 -4.16 3.92 12.38
C PRO A 31 -4.72 4.68 11.17
N ILE A 32 -4.16 4.43 9.98
CA ILE A 32 -4.74 4.90 8.72
C ILE A 32 -5.56 3.75 8.13
N SER A 33 -6.84 3.98 7.89
CA SER A 33 -7.71 3.02 7.20
C SER A 33 -8.17 3.61 5.87
N VAL A 34 -7.90 2.91 4.78
CA VAL A 34 -8.24 3.29 3.41
C VAL A 34 -9.25 2.29 2.87
N THR A 35 -10.43 2.77 2.48
CA THR A 35 -11.34 2.00 1.63
C THR A 35 -10.83 2.12 0.20
N ALA A 36 -10.30 1.03 -0.34
CA ALA A 36 -9.79 0.94 -1.69
C ALA A 36 -10.77 0.20 -2.58
N HIS A 37 -10.81 0.58 -3.86
CA HIS A 37 -11.66 -0.01 -4.88
C HIS A 37 -10.80 -0.60 -5.99
N ARG A 38 -11.27 -1.71 -6.55
CA ARG A 38 -10.63 -2.32 -7.70
C ARG A 38 -10.66 -1.37 -8.90
N TYR A 39 -9.50 -1.18 -9.52
CA TYR A 39 -9.35 -0.38 -10.73
C TYR A 39 -8.69 -1.21 -11.83
N ASP A 40 -9.31 -1.18 -13.01
CA ASP A 40 -8.85 -1.81 -14.27
C ASP A 40 -8.45 -3.31 -14.18
N GLY A 41 -8.91 -4.04 -13.16
CA GLY A 41 -8.51 -5.43 -12.94
C GLY A 41 -7.04 -5.61 -12.57
N VAL A 42 -6.38 -4.54 -12.11
CA VAL A 42 -4.93 -4.53 -11.85
C VAL A 42 -4.56 -4.21 -10.41
N GLU A 43 -5.30 -3.29 -9.79
CA GLU A 43 -4.92 -2.67 -8.52
C GLU A 43 -6.13 -2.35 -7.65
N GLN A 44 -5.86 -2.16 -6.36
CA GLN A 44 -6.76 -1.50 -5.42
C GLN A 44 -6.27 -0.07 -5.21
N VAL A 45 -7.17 0.91 -5.31
CA VAL A 45 -6.86 2.34 -5.18
C VAL A 45 -7.79 2.97 -4.14
N GLY A 46 -7.24 3.72 -3.19
CA GLY A 46 -8.05 4.46 -2.23
C GLY A 46 -7.36 5.71 -1.70
N ALA A 47 -8.18 6.70 -1.31
CA ALA A 47 -7.70 7.98 -0.82
C ALA A 47 -7.13 7.87 0.60
N LEU A 48 -6.01 8.55 0.83
CA LEU A 48 -5.40 8.78 2.12
C LEU A 48 -6.06 9.99 2.81
N PRO A 49 -5.98 10.10 4.15
CA PRO A 49 -6.62 11.18 4.90
C PRO A 49 -6.00 12.57 4.63
N ARG A 50 -4.82 12.61 4.03
CA ARG A 50 -4.07 13.81 3.64
C ARG A 50 -3.00 13.45 2.63
N SER A 51 -2.38 14.46 2.03
CA SER A 51 -1.20 14.26 1.20
C SER A 51 0.05 13.91 2.03
N PHE A 52 0.95 13.17 1.40
CA PHE A 52 2.26 12.77 1.91
C PHE A 52 3.37 13.19 0.93
N PRO A 53 4.64 13.26 1.38
CA PRO A 53 5.77 13.48 0.48
C PRO A 53 5.76 12.48 -0.66
N ARG A 54 6.20 12.92 -1.86
CA ARG A 54 6.28 12.07 -3.05
C ARG A 54 7.58 12.32 -3.80
N THR A 55 8.11 11.27 -4.41
CA THR A 55 9.24 11.29 -5.32
C THR A 55 8.90 10.34 -6.46
N ASP A 56 8.05 10.82 -7.37
CA ASP A 56 7.51 9.97 -8.41
C ASP A 56 8.59 9.60 -9.42
N THR A 57 8.62 8.33 -9.78
CA THR A 57 9.51 7.78 -10.80
C THR A 57 8.72 6.83 -11.68
N ASN A 58 9.09 6.78 -12.96
CA ASN A 58 8.53 5.77 -13.85
C ASN A 58 8.97 4.38 -13.35
N MET A 59 8.01 3.49 -13.13
CA MET A 59 8.27 2.14 -12.69
C MET A 59 7.30 1.16 -13.35
N HIS A 60 7.75 -0.08 -13.50
CA HIS A 60 6.90 -1.20 -13.87
C HIS A 60 6.54 -1.97 -12.61
N THR A 61 5.27 -1.90 -12.19
CA THR A 61 4.79 -2.52 -10.96
C THR A 61 4.64 -4.02 -11.13
N ARG A 62 4.70 -4.74 -10.03
CA ARG A 62 4.45 -6.18 -9.94
C ARG A 62 3.40 -6.43 -8.87
N ALA A 63 2.80 -7.62 -8.92
CA ALA A 63 1.92 -8.07 -7.85
C ALA A 63 2.62 -7.94 -6.49
N GLY A 64 1.92 -7.34 -5.54
CA GLY A 64 2.38 -7.02 -4.20
C GLY A 64 3.01 -5.63 -4.06
N ASP A 65 3.36 -4.92 -5.14
CA ASP A 65 3.89 -3.56 -5.01
C ASP A 65 2.84 -2.62 -4.38
N ILE A 66 3.34 -1.75 -3.49
CA ILE A 66 2.56 -0.74 -2.78
C ILE A 66 3.16 0.61 -3.16
N VAL A 67 2.32 1.53 -3.64
CA VAL A 67 2.77 2.84 -4.10
C VAL A 67 1.86 3.96 -3.61
N LEU A 68 2.41 5.16 -3.63
CA LEU A 68 1.68 6.41 -3.48
C LEU A 68 1.47 7.00 -4.88
N TYR A 69 0.20 7.29 -5.20
CA TYR A 69 -0.21 7.97 -6.43
C TYR A 69 -0.77 9.36 -6.10
N GLY A 70 -0.39 10.38 -6.88
CA GLY A 70 -0.85 11.76 -6.67
C GLY A 70 -0.33 12.46 -5.40
N GLY A 71 0.23 11.70 -4.45
CA GLY A 71 0.59 12.16 -3.11
C GLY A 71 -0.48 11.87 -2.07
N ASP A 72 -1.66 11.42 -2.46
CA ASP A 72 -2.84 11.28 -1.61
C ASP A 72 -3.65 9.99 -1.87
N HIS A 73 -3.17 9.10 -2.73
CA HIS A 73 -3.79 7.79 -2.96
C HIS A 73 -2.82 6.66 -2.62
N LEU A 74 -3.28 5.72 -1.81
CA LEU A 74 -2.60 4.44 -1.58
C LEU A 74 -3.05 3.44 -2.64
N VAL A 75 -2.08 2.77 -3.26
CA VAL A 75 -2.33 1.80 -4.32
C VAL A 75 -1.60 0.50 -4.01
N THR A 76 -2.31 -0.64 -4.13
CA THR A 76 -1.71 -1.98 -4.00
C THR A 76 -2.01 -2.81 -5.24
N PHE A 77 -0.96 -3.31 -5.87
CA PHE A 77 -1.03 -4.05 -7.13
C PHE A 77 -1.21 -5.55 -6.92
N PHE A 78 -2.04 -6.19 -7.74
CA PHE A 78 -2.08 -7.65 -7.90
C PHE A 78 -1.79 -8.09 -9.34
N ASN A 79 -1.72 -7.15 -10.29
CA ASN A 79 -1.11 -7.31 -11.62
C ASN A 79 -0.11 -6.18 -11.90
N SER A 80 0.46 -6.15 -13.09
CA SER A 80 1.46 -5.16 -13.49
C SER A 80 0.85 -3.97 -14.23
N HIS A 81 1.39 -2.78 -13.97
CA HIS A 81 1.11 -1.54 -14.68
C HIS A 81 2.40 -0.72 -14.81
N SER A 82 2.45 0.22 -15.76
CA SER A 82 3.58 1.13 -15.92
C SER A 82 3.10 2.56 -15.85
N TRP A 83 3.51 3.28 -14.81
CA TRP A 83 3.22 4.70 -14.65
C TRP A 83 4.28 5.36 -13.76
N SER A 84 4.09 6.64 -13.47
CA SER A 84 4.90 7.39 -12.52
C SER A 84 4.29 7.31 -11.12
N TYR A 85 5.02 6.70 -10.19
CA TYR A 85 4.60 6.52 -8.80
C TYR A 85 5.74 6.77 -7.82
N THR A 86 5.40 7.01 -6.56
CA THR A 86 6.36 6.90 -5.46
C THR A 86 6.22 5.51 -4.83
N LYS A 87 7.25 4.67 -4.92
CA LYS A 87 7.24 3.34 -4.31
C LYS A 87 7.24 3.45 -2.79
N LEU A 88 6.34 2.73 -2.12
CA LEU A 88 6.25 2.67 -0.66
C LEU A 88 6.83 1.36 -0.12
N GLY A 89 6.59 0.26 -0.83
CA GLY A 89 7.07 -1.05 -0.42
C GLY A 89 6.50 -2.16 -1.29
N ARG A 90 6.58 -3.39 -0.80
CA ARG A 90 6.00 -4.57 -1.45
C ARG A 90 5.59 -5.62 -0.43
N ILE A 91 4.41 -6.20 -0.63
CA ILE A 91 3.96 -7.40 0.09
C ILE A 91 4.88 -8.57 -0.25
N THR A 92 5.38 -9.26 0.77
CA THR A 92 6.26 -10.42 0.63
C THR A 92 5.65 -11.67 1.27
N GLY A 93 6.30 -12.83 1.08
CA GLY A 93 5.84 -14.09 1.66
C GLY A 93 4.56 -14.68 1.04
N ARG A 94 4.10 -14.15 -0.10
CA ARG A 94 2.88 -14.58 -0.80
C ARG A 94 3.12 -14.89 -2.26
N THR A 95 2.39 -15.87 -2.80
CA THR A 95 2.36 -16.14 -4.24
C THR A 95 1.50 -15.12 -4.97
N HIS A 96 1.60 -15.08 -6.30
CA HIS A 96 0.72 -14.22 -7.11
C HIS A 96 -0.76 -14.59 -6.94
N SER A 97 -1.10 -15.89 -6.88
CA SER A 97 -2.48 -16.33 -6.64
C SER A 97 -3.00 -15.87 -5.26
N ASP A 98 -2.17 -15.95 -4.22
CA ASP A 98 -2.56 -15.46 -2.88
C ASP A 98 -2.82 -13.95 -2.87
N LEU A 99 -2.11 -13.20 -3.72
CA LEU A 99 -2.30 -11.76 -3.87
C LEU A 99 -3.57 -11.43 -4.67
N VAL A 100 -3.86 -12.19 -5.72
CA VAL A 100 -5.13 -12.08 -6.47
C VAL A 100 -6.31 -12.40 -5.57
N ASP A 101 -6.27 -13.49 -4.81
CA ASP A 101 -7.36 -13.85 -3.88
C ASP A 101 -7.58 -12.79 -2.79
N LEU A 102 -6.51 -12.14 -2.34
CA LEU A 102 -6.56 -11.09 -1.31
C LEU A 102 -7.06 -9.74 -1.86
N LEU A 103 -6.67 -9.39 -3.09
CA LEU A 103 -6.79 -8.04 -3.63
C LEU A 103 -7.75 -7.91 -4.83
N ASP A 104 -8.06 -8.95 -5.60
CA ASP A 104 -9.04 -8.88 -6.70
C ASP A 104 -10.47 -9.03 -6.20
N VAL A 105 -10.85 -8.09 -5.32
CA VAL A 105 -12.18 -7.98 -4.72
C VAL A 105 -12.80 -6.62 -5.05
N PRO A 106 -14.13 -6.44 -5.03
CA PRO A 106 -14.74 -5.16 -5.40
C PRO A 106 -14.25 -3.95 -4.57
N HIS A 107 -14.01 -4.19 -3.27
CA HIS A 107 -13.42 -3.24 -2.35
C HIS A 107 -12.56 -3.96 -1.31
N ALA A 108 -11.49 -3.32 -0.88
CA ALA A 108 -10.64 -3.78 0.19
C ALA A 108 -10.46 -2.67 1.24
N THR A 109 -10.43 -3.04 2.51
CA THR A 109 -9.99 -2.14 3.58
C THR A 109 -8.50 -2.38 3.81
N ILE A 110 -7.68 -1.39 3.44
CA ILE A 110 -6.24 -1.40 3.67
C ILE A 110 -5.98 -0.58 4.92
N THR A 111 -5.39 -1.19 5.94
CA THR A 111 -5.09 -0.53 7.22
C THR A 111 -3.59 -0.51 7.45
N LEU A 112 -3.04 0.68 7.73
CA LEU A 112 -1.67 0.88 8.17
C LEU A 112 -1.66 1.18 9.66
N THR A 113 -0.79 0.53 10.41
CA THR A 113 -0.64 0.72 11.86
C THR A 113 0.82 0.88 12.27
N ALA A 114 1.05 1.49 13.43
CA ALA A 114 2.36 1.44 14.06
C ALA A 114 2.75 -0.01 14.34
N SER A 115 4.03 -0.33 14.16
CA SER A 115 4.55 -1.58 14.71
C SER A 115 4.63 -1.39 16.23
N ASN A 116 3.90 -2.18 17.01
CA ASN A 116 4.07 -2.14 18.47
C ASN A 116 5.54 -2.45 18.78
N SER A 117 6.24 -1.50 19.40
CA SER A 117 7.45 -1.81 20.16
C SER A 117 6.99 -2.74 21.28
N GLY A 118 7.26 -4.04 21.14
CA GLY A 118 7.13 -4.95 22.27
C GLY A 118 7.94 -4.38 23.44
N ASN A 119 7.27 -4.19 24.57
CA ASN A 119 7.91 -3.93 25.85
C ASN A 119 8.77 -5.12 26.26
#